data_AF-A0A949NSV0-F1
#
_entry.id   AF-A0A949NSV0-F1
#
_cell.length_a   1.000
_cell.length_b   1.000
_cell.length_c   1.000
_cell.angle_alpha   90.00
_cell.angle_beta   90.00
_cell.angle_gamma   90.00
#
_symmetry.space_group_name_H-M   'P 1'
#
loop_
_entity.id
_entity.type
_entity.pdbx_description
1 polymer ?
#
loop_
_entity_poly.entity_id
_entity_poly.type
_entity_poly.pdbx_seq_one_letter_code
_entity_poly.pdbx_strand_id
1 'polypeptide(L)'
;MAQGLATQWERIKQEWEPQVAAVLTSAAEASLKVLRTEVAAHLALPWPRRDLGGLKLRLARAFQDIAAERCATAKMLLTELVRQEAGETAEILTIGGLAALPPRLEAADPDPEREIKRLAALPLLERSMAAGLLAFTREVVTILQENKFQLLEPAELDQRLAQAGRKWQNRLTATSATLVMAVAGRARGAVRAALR
;
A
#
# COMPACT_ATOMS: atom_id res chain seq x y z
N MET A 1 -18.93 16.75 21.49
CA MET A 1 -18.53 16.58 20.07
C MET A 1 -17.01 16.64 19.85
N ALA A 2 -16.27 17.61 20.39
CA ALA A 2 -14.81 17.71 20.15
C ALA A 2 -13.98 16.52 20.67
N GLN A 3 -14.38 15.90 21.78
CA GLN A 3 -13.71 14.71 22.34
C GLN A 3 -13.82 13.48 21.42
N GLY A 4 -15.00 13.24 20.80
CA GLY A 4 -15.19 12.08 19.92
C GLY A 4 -14.34 12.13 18.64
N LEU A 5 -14.14 13.32 18.06
CA LEU A 5 -13.28 13.49 16.88
C LEU A 5 -11.80 13.29 17.20
N ALA A 6 -11.34 13.67 18.40
CA ALA A 6 -9.98 13.43 18.84
C ALA A 6 -9.72 11.94 19.09
N THR A 7 -10.67 11.22 19.68
CA THR A 7 -10.57 9.76 19.89
C THR A 7 -10.57 8.98 18.57
N GLN A 8 -11.39 9.38 17.58
CA GLN A 8 -11.38 8.78 16.24
C GLN A 8 -10.05 9.00 15.51
N TRP A 9 -9.49 10.20 15.61
CA TRP A 9 -8.18 10.50 15.03
C TRP A 9 -7.07 9.63 15.61
N GLU A 10 -7.07 9.46 16.93
CA GLU A 10 -6.09 8.62 17.61
C GLU A 10 -6.21 7.17 17.16
N ARG A 11 -7.43 6.63 17.06
CA ARG A 11 -7.66 5.28 16.52
C ARG A 11 -7.13 5.12 15.10
N ILE A 12 -7.43 6.06 14.21
CA ILE A 12 -6.97 6.01 12.81
C ILE A 12 -5.43 5.90 12.76
N LYS A 13 -4.72 6.67 13.61
CA LYS A 13 -3.27 6.62 13.68
C LYS A 13 -2.72 5.37 14.38
N GLN A 14 -3.34 4.92 15.45
CA GLN A 14 -2.81 3.84 16.28
C GLN A 14 -3.20 2.45 15.77
N GLU A 15 -4.31 2.32 15.05
CA GLU A 15 -4.84 1.02 14.63
C GLU A 15 -4.84 0.86 13.10
N TRP A 16 -5.32 1.85 12.36
CA TRP A 16 -5.54 1.68 10.91
C TRP A 16 -4.27 1.86 10.11
N GLU A 17 -3.53 2.93 10.39
CA GLU A 17 -2.28 3.23 9.70
C GLU A 17 -1.27 2.08 9.83
N PRO A 18 -1.02 1.47 11.02
CA PRO A 18 -0.09 0.35 11.14
C PRO A 18 -0.53 -0.89 10.37
N GLN A 19 -1.83 -1.20 10.33
CA GLN A 19 -2.34 -2.36 9.58
C GLN A 19 -2.14 -2.19 8.07
N VAL A 20 -2.52 -1.03 7.53
CA VAL A 20 -2.34 -0.73 6.10
C VAL A 20 -0.85 -0.62 5.77
N ALA A 21 -0.06 0.02 6.62
CA ALA A 21 1.39 0.10 6.47
C ALA A 21 2.01 -1.29 6.42
N ALA A 22 1.72 -2.17 7.38
CA ALA A 22 2.27 -3.53 7.43
C ALA A 22 1.99 -4.33 6.15
N VAL A 23 0.77 -4.26 5.62
CA VAL A 23 0.42 -4.92 4.35
C VAL A 23 1.27 -4.35 3.21
N LEU A 24 1.33 -3.03 3.06
CA LEU A 24 2.05 -2.40 1.97
C LEU A 24 3.56 -2.60 2.07
N THR A 25 4.16 -2.39 3.24
CA THR A 25 5.61 -2.53 3.46
C THR A 25 6.10 -3.95 3.30
N SER A 26 5.25 -4.95 3.58
CA SER A 26 5.60 -6.36 3.32
C SER A 26 5.88 -6.64 1.83
N ALA A 27 5.38 -5.81 0.90
CA ALA A 27 5.74 -5.92 -0.52
C ALA A 27 7.24 -5.63 -0.76
N ALA A 28 7.79 -4.63 -0.06
CA ALA A 28 9.20 -4.28 -0.15
C ALA A 28 10.09 -5.37 0.47
N GLU A 29 9.68 -5.91 1.61
CA GLU A 29 10.40 -6.98 2.30
C GLU A 29 10.43 -8.27 1.48
N ALA A 30 9.27 -8.69 0.96
CA ALA A 30 9.16 -9.89 0.14
C ALA A 30 9.95 -9.76 -1.17
N SER A 31 9.88 -8.60 -1.83
CA SER A 31 10.65 -8.35 -3.04
C SER A 31 12.16 -8.30 -2.78
N LEU A 32 12.60 -7.70 -1.67
CA LEU A 32 14.02 -7.68 -1.30
C LEU A 32 14.54 -9.10 -1.00
N LYS A 33 13.72 -9.95 -0.38
CA LYS A 33 14.04 -11.36 -0.17
C LYS A 33 14.23 -12.08 -1.51
N VAL A 34 13.28 -11.96 -2.44
CA VAL A 34 13.39 -12.56 -3.79
C VAL A 34 14.62 -12.03 -4.52
N LEU A 35 14.86 -10.72 -4.47
CA LEU A 35 16.01 -10.07 -5.08
C LEU A 35 17.32 -10.68 -4.62
N ARG A 36 17.51 -10.81 -3.30
CA ARG A 36 18.71 -11.41 -2.71
C ARG A 36 18.91 -12.84 -3.16
N THR A 37 17.86 -13.65 -3.17
CA THR A 37 17.91 -15.05 -3.61
C THR A 37 18.29 -15.16 -5.09
N GLU A 38 17.63 -14.40 -5.97
CA GLU A 38 17.87 -14.43 -7.42
C GLU A 38 19.26 -13.89 -7.78
N VAL A 39 19.71 -12.84 -7.11
CA VAL A 39 21.06 -12.28 -7.33
C VAL A 39 22.14 -13.25 -6.85
N ALA A 40 21.98 -13.86 -5.66
CA ALA A 40 22.92 -14.86 -5.18
C ALA A 40 23.00 -16.06 -6.13
N ALA A 41 21.85 -16.57 -6.60
CA ALA A 41 21.80 -17.65 -7.58
C ALA A 41 22.47 -17.27 -8.90
N HIS A 42 22.25 -16.04 -9.38
CA HIS A 42 22.89 -15.53 -10.60
C HIS A 42 24.41 -15.41 -10.44
N LEU A 43 24.90 -14.92 -9.31
CA LEU A 43 26.34 -14.77 -9.05
C LEU A 43 27.04 -16.13 -8.86
N ALA A 44 26.34 -17.15 -8.38
CA ALA A 44 26.87 -18.52 -8.29
C ALA A 44 27.12 -19.16 -9.67
N LEU A 45 26.51 -18.66 -10.74
CA LEU A 45 26.72 -19.18 -12.09
C LEU A 45 28.12 -18.79 -12.63
N PRO A 46 28.77 -19.66 -13.41
CA PRO A 46 29.94 -19.30 -14.20
C PRO A 46 29.64 -18.09 -15.10
N TRP A 47 30.61 -17.18 -15.25
CA TRP A 47 30.47 -15.93 -16.02
C TRP A 47 29.77 -16.09 -17.40
N PRO A 48 30.12 -17.06 -18.27
CA PRO A 48 29.48 -17.20 -19.57
C PRO A 48 27.99 -17.60 -19.52
N ARG A 49 27.50 -18.06 -18.36
CA ARG A 49 26.08 -18.42 -18.13
C ARG A 49 25.30 -17.34 -17.39
N ARG A 50 25.95 -16.23 -17.01
CA ARG A 50 25.30 -15.11 -16.31
C ARG A 50 24.46 -14.30 -17.29
N ASP A 51 23.19 -14.65 -17.40
CA ASP A 51 22.21 -13.88 -18.16
C ASP A 51 21.51 -12.81 -17.29
N LEU A 52 21.96 -11.57 -17.44
CA LEU A 52 21.35 -10.42 -16.76
C LEU A 52 19.96 -10.11 -17.32
N GLY A 53 19.69 -10.37 -18.61
CA GLY A 53 18.38 -10.14 -19.21
C GLY A 53 17.32 -11.03 -18.59
N GLY A 54 17.61 -12.34 -18.51
CA GLY A 54 16.77 -13.31 -17.83
C GLY A 54 16.57 -13.01 -16.34
N LEU A 55 17.62 -12.59 -15.63
CA LEU A 55 17.50 -12.16 -14.23
C LEU A 55 16.51 -10.98 -14.10
N LYS A 56 16.64 -9.94 -14.93
CA LYS A 56 15.75 -8.77 -14.90
C LYS A 56 14.29 -9.15 -15.13
N LEU A 57 14.03 -10.05 -16.08
CA LEU A 57 12.66 -10.51 -16.37
C LEU A 57 12.05 -11.29 -15.21
N ARG A 58 12.81 -12.20 -14.59
CA ARG A 58 12.34 -12.96 -13.41
C ARG A 58 12.03 -12.04 -12.23
N LEU A 59 12.94 -11.09 -11.94
CA LEU A 59 12.74 -10.11 -10.88
C LEU A 59 11.52 -9.23 -11.14
N ALA A 60 11.37 -8.69 -12.36
CA ALA A 60 10.25 -7.83 -12.71
C ALA A 60 8.91 -8.56 -12.52
N ARG A 61 8.81 -9.81 -12.97
CA ARG A 61 7.61 -10.64 -12.78
C ARG A 61 7.33 -10.89 -11.30
N ALA A 62 8.32 -11.35 -10.54
CA ALA A 62 8.15 -11.64 -9.12
C ALA A 62 7.72 -10.40 -8.33
N PHE A 63 8.31 -9.23 -8.60
CA PHE A 63 7.93 -8.00 -7.91
C PHE A 63 6.51 -7.55 -8.29
N GLN A 64 6.10 -7.73 -9.54
CA GLN A 64 4.73 -7.44 -9.99
C GLN A 64 3.71 -8.33 -9.28
N ASP A 65 3.96 -9.64 -9.20
CA ASP A 65 3.08 -10.59 -8.54
C ASP A 65 2.92 -10.25 -7.04
N ILE A 66 4.03 -9.98 -6.35
CA ILE A 66 4.04 -9.55 -4.93
C ILE A 66 3.27 -8.24 -4.75
N ALA A 67 3.56 -7.23 -5.57
CA ALA A 67 2.92 -5.92 -5.46
C ALA A 67 1.42 -6.01 -5.75
N ALA A 68 0.99 -6.83 -6.71
CA ALA A 68 -0.41 -7.06 -7.03
C ALA A 68 -1.14 -7.73 -5.87
N GLU A 69 -0.56 -8.77 -5.26
CA GLU A 69 -1.12 -9.46 -4.10
C GLU A 69 -1.31 -8.49 -2.92
N ARG A 70 -0.25 -7.76 -2.54
CA ARG A 70 -0.32 -6.80 -1.41
C ARG A 70 -1.23 -5.62 -1.70
N CYS A 71 -1.30 -5.17 -2.94
CA CYS A 71 -2.25 -4.15 -3.35
C CYS A 71 -3.70 -4.65 -3.20
N ALA A 72 -4.00 -5.89 -3.61
CA ALA A 72 -5.33 -6.48 -3.42
C ALA A 72 -5.72 -6.59 -1.94
N THR A 73 -4.83 -7.09 -1.09
CA THR A 73 -5.04 -7.15 0.37
C THR A 73 -5.29 -5.76 0.96
N ALA A 74 -4.50 -4.76 0.59
CA ALA A 74 -4.68 -3.40 1.08
C ALA A 74 -6.00 -2.76 0.61
N LYS A 75 -6.47 -3.05 -0.61
CA LYS A 75 -7.79 -2.60 -1.09
C LYS A 75 -8.93 -3.18 -0.26
N MET A 76 -8.86 -4.47 0.06
CA MET A 76 -9.85 -5.12 0.92
C MET A 76 -9.89 -4.46 2.30
N LEU A 77 -8.71 -4.24 2.89
CA LEU A 77 -8.59 -3.59 4.19
C LEU A 77 -9.16 -2.17 4.16
N LEU A 78 -8.77 -1.33 3.19
CA LEU A 78 -9.27 0.04 3.07
C LEU A 78 -10.79 0.10 2.86
N THR A 79 -11.36 -0.85 2.11
CA THR A 79 -12.81 -0.98 1.92
C THR A 79 -13.51 -1.27 3.25
N GLU A 80 -12.96 -2.18 4.05
CA GLU A 80 -13.51 -2.50 5.36
C GLU A 80 -13.43 -1.32 6.33
N LEU A 81 -12.31 -0.59 6.34
CA LEU A 81 -12.14 0.62 7.14
C LEU A 81 -13.15 1.71 6.76
N VAL A 82 -13.51 1.84 5.47
CA VAL A 82 -14.58 2.76 5.04
C VAL A 82 -15.92 2.35 5.66
N ARG A 83 -16.27 1.06 5.64
CA ARG A 83 -17.52 0.56 6.21
C ARG A 83 -17.61 0.87 7.70
N GLN A 84 -16.52 0.59 8.44
CA GLN A 84 -16.43 0.88 9.87
C GLN A 84 -16.56 2.38 10.15
N GLU A 85 -15.79 3.23 9.47
CA GLU A 85 -15.86 4.69 9.68
C GLU A 85 -17.26 5.22 9.40
N ALA A 86 -17.88 4.75 8.32
CA ALA A 86 -19.18 5.22 7.91
C ALA A 86 -20.27 4.81 8.90
N GLY A 87 -20.26 3.56 9.36
CA GLY A 87 -21.18 3.06 10.38
C GLY A 87 -21.10 3.86 11.67
N GLU A 88 -19.89 4.02 12.21
CA GLU A 88 -19.69 4.76 13.45
C GLU A 88 -19.97 6.26 13.31
N THR A 89 -19.61 6.87 12.18
CA THR A 89 -19.96 8.27 11.93
C THR A 89 -21.48 8.44 11.85
N ALA A 90 -22.19 7.48 11.25
CA ALA A 90 -23.64 7.49 11.19
C ALA A 90 -24.23 7.34 12.60
N GLU A 91 -23.71 6.43 13.43
CA GLU A 91 -24.12 6.28 14.82
C GLU A 91 -23.91 7.56 15.63
N ILE A 92 -22.72 8.18 15.56
CA ILE A 92 -22.43 9.43 16.29
C ILE A 92 -23.36 10.56 15.87
N LEU A 93 -23.68 10.67 14.57
CA LEU A 93 -24.51 11.74 14.04
C LEU A 93 -26.01 11.46 14.16
N THR A 94 -26.44 10.19 14.31
CA THR A 94 -27.84 9.83 14.57
C THR A 94 -28.17 9.70 16.05
N ILE A 95 -27.17 9.51 16.90
CA ILE A 95 -27.34 9.46 18.36
C ILE A 95 -27.02 10.83 18.98
N GLY A 96 -27.97 11.72 18.75
CA GLY A 96 -28.56 12.63 19.74
C GLY A 96 -30.04 12.33 20.04
N GLY A 97 -30.61 11.23 19.51
CA GLY A 97 -31.87 10.65 19.99
C GLY A 97 -33.18 10.90 19.20
N LEU A 98 -33.19 11.16 17.89
CA LEU A 98 -34.46 11.42 17.17
C LEU A 98 -34.64 10.75 15.78
N ALA A 99 -33.66 10.03 15.23
CA ALA A 99 -33.82 9.33 13.94
C ALA A 99 -33.74 7.80 14.14
N ALA A 100 -34.81 7.09 13.77
CA ALA A 100 -34.97 5.66 14.03
C ALA A 100 -34.16 4.73 13.11
N LEU A 101 -33.41 5.27 12.13
CA LEU A 101 -32.49 4.48 11.32
C LEU A 101 -31.21 5.28 11.01
N PRO A 102 -30.01 4.70 11.19
CA PRO A 102 -28.79 5.30 10.68
C PRO A 102 -28.90 5.45 9.16
N PRO A 103 -28.46 6.60 8.59
CA PRO A 103 -28.35 6.76 7.15
C PRO A 103 -27.39 5.69 6.64
N ARG A 104 -27.92 4.70 5.91
CA ARG A 104 -27.06 3.75 5.23
C ARG A 104 -26.43 4.50 4.06
N LEU A 105 -25.13 4.34 3.83
CA LEU A 105 -24.49 4.77 2.58
C LEU A 105 -25.25 4.22 1.35
N GLU A 106 -25.93 3.09 1.53
CA GLU A 106 -26.89 2.47 0.59
C GLU A 106 -28.03 3.40 0.13
N ALA A 107 -28.39 4.42 0.90
CA ALA A 107 -29.43 5.39 0.52
C ALA A 107 -28.90 6.50 -0.40
N ALA A 108 -27.58 6.69 -0.49
CA ALA A 108 -26.94 7.76 -1.26
C ALA A 108 -26.55 7.32 -2.69
N ASP A 109 -26.38 6.02 -2.94
CA ASP A 109 -26.06 5.46 -4.26
C ASP A 109 -26.81 4.14 -4.48
N PRO A 110 -27.43 3.89 -5.65
CA PRO A 110 -28.06 2.61 -5.97
C PRO A 110 -27.09 1.41 -5.97
N ASP A 111 -25.77 1.64 -6.02
CA ASP A 111 -24.71 0.65 -5.82
C ASP A 111 -23.78 1.04 -4.64
N PRO A 112 -24.12 0.62 -3.40
CA PRO A 112 -23.35 0.95 -2.20
C PRO A 112 -21.91 0.43 -2.25
N GLU A 113 -21.67 -0.70 -2.92
CA GLU A 113 -20.33 -1.28 -3.04
C GLU A 113 -19.44 -0.45 -3.97
N ARG A 114 -20.00 0.11 -5.03
CA ARG A 114 -19.28 1.05 -5.89
C ARG A 114 -18.90 2.32 -5.13
N GLU A 115 -19.80 2.85 -4.30
CA GLU A 115 -19.53 4.05 -3.51
C GLU A 115 -18.46 3.79 -2.45
N ILE A 116 -18.52 2.67 -1.73
CA ILE A 116 -17.49 2.28 -0.76
C ILE A 116 -16.10 2.17 -1.44
N LYS A 117 -16.02 1.52 -2.60
CA LYS A 117 -14.77 1.43 -3.38
C LYS A 117 -14.27 2.80 -3.83
N ARG A 118 -15.16 3.73 -4.18
CA ARG A 118 -14.80 5.12 -4.51
C ARG A 118 -14.21 5.84 -3.30
N LEU A 119 -14.84 5.71 -2.12
CA LEU A 119 -14.38 6.33 -0.87
C LEU A 119 -13.03 5.76 -0.39
N ALA A 120 -12.80 4.47 -0.60
CA ALA A 120 -11.54 3.79 -0.29
C ALA A 120 -10.37 4.23 -1.19
N ALA A 121 -10.62 5.02 -2.23
CA ALA A 121 -9.61 5.56 -3.16
C ALA A 121 -8.66 4.51 -3.76
N LEU A 122 -9.22 3.35 -4.12
CA LEU A 122 -8.46 2.22 -4.68
C LEU A 122 -7.60 2.60 -5.91
N PRO A 123 -8.05 3.47 -6.84
CA PRO A 123 -7.21 3.89 -7.97
C PRO A 123 -5.99 4.73 -7.57
N LEU A 124 -6.02 5.41 -6.42
CA LEU A 124 -4.85 6.12 -5.90
C LEU A 124 -3.83 5.13 -5.35
N LEU A 125 -4.27 4.12 -4.62
CA LEU A 125 -3.41 3.05 -4.13
C LEU A 125 -2.72 2.31 -5.29
N GLU A 126 -3.47 1.92 -6.33
CA GLU A 126 -2.92 1.25 -7.51
C GLU A 126 -1.83 2.09 -8.20
N ARG A 127 -2.10 3.37 -8.44
CA ARG A 127 -1.14 4.29 -9.08
C ARG A 127 0.11 4.48 -8.22
N SER A 128 -0.05 4.68 -6.92
CA SER A 128 1.08 4.83 -6.00
C SER A 128 1.94 3.56 -5.91
N MET A 129 1.31 2.38 -5.85
CA MET A 129 2.00 1.10 -5.86
C MET A 129 2.76 0.88 -7.18
N ALA A 130 2.11 1.12 -8.32
CA ALA A 130 2.73 0.97 -9.64
C ALA A 130 3.92 1.93 -9.83
N ALA A 131 3.77 3.19 -9.44
CA ALA A 131 4.85 4.18 -9.51
C ALA A 131 6.01 3.84 -8.56
N GLY A 132 5.72 3.33 -7.36
CA GLY A 132 6.72 2.86 -6.40
C GLY A 132 7.49 1.66 -6.92
N LEU A 133 6.78 0.65 -7.42
CA LEU A 133 7.35 -0.56 -8.00
C LEU A 133 8.24 -0.25 -9.21
N LEU A 134 7.80 0.63 -10.10
CA LEU A 134 8.57 1.05 -11.27
C LEU A 134 9.88 1.73 -10.85
N ALA A 135 9.84 2.62 -9.86
CA ALA A 135 11.03 3.29 -9.35
C ALA A 135 12.01 2.30 -8.70
N PHE A 136 11.50 1.40 -7.84
CA PHE A 136 12.30 0.35 -7.21
C PHE A 136 12.94 -0.57 -8.25
N THR A 137 12.18 -1.05 -9.23
CA THR A 137 12.67 -1.93 -10.29
C THR A 137 13.76 -1.25 -11.11
N ARG A 138 13.58 0.04 -11.46
CA ARG A 138 14.61 0.82 -12.17
C ARG A 138 15.89 0.94 -11.36
N GLU A 139 15.79 1.26 -10.06
CA GLU A 139 16.96 1.39 -9.19
C GLU A 139 17.72 0.07 -9.05
N VAL A 140 17.00 -1.04 -8.84
CA VAL A 140 17.60 -2.39 -8.81
C VAL A 140 18.29 -2.72 -10.13
N VAL A 141 17.63 -2.46 -11.26
CA VAL A 141 18.20 -2.70 -12.59
C VAL A 141 19.49 -1.89 -12.79
N THR A 142 19.51 -0.63 -12.38
CA THR A 142 20.71 0.22 -12.43
C THR A 142 21.84 -0.39 -11.61
N ILE A 143 21.58 -0.77 -10.35
CA ILE A 143 22.59 -1.39 -9.47
C ILE A 143 23.18 -2.66 -10.10
N LEU A 144 22.33 -3.55 -10.63
CA LEU A 144 22.78 -4.80 -11.25
C LEU A 144 23.57 -4.56 -12.54
N GLN A 145 23.20 -3.51 -13.29
CA GLN A 145 23.84 -3.18 -14.55
C GLN A 145 25.20 -2.53 -14.33
N GLU A 146 25.32 -1.64 -13.34
CA GLU A 146 26.62 -1.12 -12.86
C GLU A 146 27.53 -2.26 -12.41
N ASN A 147 27.01 -3.18 -11.59
CA ASN A 147 27.77 -4.33 -11.09
C ASN A 147 28.27 -5.28 -12.21
N LYS A 148 27.61 -5.30 -13.38
CA LYS A 148 28.06 -6.07 -14.55
C LYS A 148 29.34 -5.48 -15.15
N PHE A 149 29.49 -4.16 -15.15
CA PHE A 149 30.63 -3.45 -15.74
C PHE A 149 31.74 -3.20 -14.73
N GLN A 150 31.38 -2.96 -13.47
CA GLN A 150 32.31 -2.76 -12.36
C GLN A 150 31.86 -3.67 -11.22
N LEU A 151 32.60 -4.77 -11.02
CA LEU A 151 32.31 -5.71 -9.93
C LEU A 151 32.43 -4.99 -8.58
N LEU A 152 31.29 -4.87 -7.91
CA LEU A 152 31.21 -4.44 -6.53
C LEU A 152 31.53 -5.63 -5.63
N GLU A 153 32.11 -5.34 -4.47
CA GLU A 153 32.25 -6.34 -3.41
C GLU A 153 30.84 -6.83 -2.98
N PRO A 154 30.67 -8.12 -2.62
CA PRO A 154 29.36 -8.67 -2.26
C PRO A 154 28.63 -7.88 -1.17
N ALA A 155 29.37 -7.34 -0.19
CA ALA A 155 28.81 -6.52 0.88
C ALA A 155 28.29 -5.17 0.38
N GLU A 156 28.99 -4.53 -0.56
CA GLU A 156 28.58 -3.27 -1.15
C GLU A 156 27.34 -3.45 -2.04
N LEU A 157 27.30 -4.54 -2.82
CA LEU A 157 26.13 -4.89 -3.61
C LEU A 157 24.90 -5.11 -2.72
N ASP A 158 25.01 -5.92 -1.65
CA ASP A 158 23.87 -6.13 -0.73
C ASP A 158 23.43 -4.82 -0.06
N GLN A 159 24.37 -3.96 0.34
CA GLN A 159 24.05 -2.67 0.94
C GLN A 159 23.24 -1.78 -0.02
N ARG A 160 23.64 -1.68 -1.30
CA ARG A 160 22.92 -0.86 -2.29
C ARG A 160 21.53 -1.43 -2.59
N LEU A 161 21.39 -2.75 -2.72
CA LEU A 161 20.10 -3.40 -2.91
C LEU A 161 19.18 -3.23 -1.68
N ALA A 162 19.73 -3.35 -0.47
CA ALA A 162 19.00 -3.10 0.77
C ALA A 162 18.55 -1.63 0.88
N GLN A 163 19.38 -0.69 0.45
CA GLN A 163 19.02 0.73 0.41
C GLN A 163 17.85 1.01 -0.55
N ALA A 164 17.86 0.39 -1.74
CA ALA A 164 16.74 0.49 -2.68
C ALA A 164 15.44 -0.06 -2.06
N GLY A 165 15.52 -1.21 -1.37
CA GLY A 165 14.38 -1.78 -0.62
C GLY A 165 13.85 -0.85 0.46
N ARG A 166 14.73 -0.25 1.28
CA ARG A 166 14.34 0.71 2.33
C ARG A 166 13.69 1.96 1.77
N LYS A 167 14.19 2.51 0.66
CA LYS A 167 13.57 3.67 -0.01
C LYS A 167 12.15 3.36 -0.44
N TRP A 168 11.93 2.18 -1.02
CA TRP A 168 10.58 1.76 -1.41
C TRP A 168 9.68 1.53 -0.20
N GLN A 169 10.18 0.87 0.85
CA GLN A 169 9.45 0.68 2.11
C GLN A 169 9.00 2.02 2.72
N ASN A 170 9.90 3.00 2.84
CA ASN A 170 9.58 4.33 3.36
C ASN A 170 8.50 5.03 2.54
N ARG A 171 8.54 4.87 1.20
CA ARG A 171 7.52 5.42 0.31
C ARG A 171 6.17 4.76 0.51
N LEU A 172 6.13 3.44 0.77
CA LEU A 172 4.91 2.71 1.06
C LEU A 172 4.31 3.14 2.41
N THR A 173 5.14 3.35 3.44
CA THR A 173 4.70 3.90 4.73
C THR A 173 4.10 5.31 4.59
N ALA A 174 4.74 6.20 3.83
CA ALA A 174 4.19 7.53 3.57
C ALA A 174 2.87 7.47 2.79
N THR A 175 2.77 6.50 1.86
CA THR A 175 1.56 6.25 1.08
C THR A 175 0.42 5.74 1.96
N SER A 176 0.67 4.81 2.89
CA SER A 176 -0.36 4.31 3.82
C SER A 176 -0.89 5.43 4.71
N ALA A 177 -0.02 6.24 5.32
CA ALA A 177 -0.42 7.36 6.16
C ALA A 177 -1.36 8.33 5.40
N THR A 178 -0.98 8.68 4.18
CA THR A 178 -1.78 9.58 3.33
C THR A 178 -3.12 8.95 2.93
N LEU A 179 -3.12 7.67 2.55
CA LEU A 179 -4.31 6.96 2.10
C LEU A 179 -5.33 6.80 3.22
N VAL A 180 -4.91 6.29 4.38
CA VAL A 180 -5.79 6.06 5.52
C VAL A 180 -6.47 7.36 5.95
N MET A 181 -5.69 8.44 6.03
CA MET A 181 -6.23 9.75 6.38
C MET A 181 -7.26 10.26 5.37
N ALA A 182 -6.98 10.12 4.08
CA ALA A 182 -7.88 10.54 3.03
C ALA A 182 -9.16 9.69 3.01
N VAL A 183 -9.05 8.38 3.24
CA VAL A 183 -10.17 7.45 3.32
C VAL A 183 -11.12 7.81 4.46
N ALA A 184 -10.58 8.00 5.67
CA ALA A 184 -11.39 8.41 6.83
C ALA A 184 -12.06 9.78 6.61
N GLY A 185 -11.38 10.73 5.95
CA GLY A 185 -11.97 12.01 5.57
C GLY A 185 -13.14 11.88 4.61
N ARG A 186 -13.00 11.04 3.56
CA ARG A 186 -14.05 10.79 2.56
C ARG A 186 -15.26 10.10 3.15
N ALA A 187 -15.06 9.05 3.95
CA ALA A 187 -16.15 8.32 4.59
C ALA A 187 -17.00 9.25 5.49
N ARG A 188 -16.35 10.05 6.35
CA ARG A 188 -17.05 11.05 7.17
C ARG A 188 -17.80 12.09 6.35
N GLY A 189 -17.18 12.59 5.27
CA GLY A 189 -17.81 13.55 4.37
C GLY A 189 -19.07 12.99 3.71
N ALA A 190 -19.03 11.73 3.27
CA ALA A 190 -20.15 11.05 2.65
C ALA A 190 -21.33 10.87 3.63
N VAL A 191 -21.07 10.41 4.86
CA VAL A 191 -22.14 10.26 5.88
C VAL A 191 -22.77 11.61 6.23
N ARG A 192 -21.97 12.67 6.39
CA ARG A 192 -22.49 14.02 6.65
C ARG A 192 -23.35 14.55 5.51
N ALA A 193 -23.02 14.21 4.26
CA ALA A 193 -23.80 14.60 3.10
C ALA A 193 -25.13 13.84 3.03
N ALA A 194 -25.14 12.55 3.39
CA ALA A 194 -26.35 11.72 3.42
C ALA A 194 -27.35 12.09 4.54
N LEU A 195 -26.92 12.88 5.53
CA LEU A 195 -27.74 13.37 6.64
C LEU A 195 -28.33 14.77 6.42
N ARG A 196 -27.98 15.43 5.32
CA ARG A 196 -28.52 16.75 4.94
C ARG A 196 -29.66 16.58 3.94
#